data_AF-A0A7C3D1F2-F1
#
_entry.id   AF-A0A7C3D1F2-F1
#
_cell.length_a   1.000
_cell.length_b   1.000
_cell.length_c   1.000
_cell.angle_alpha   90.00
_cell.angle_beta   90.00
_cell.angle_gamma   90.00
#
_symmetry.space_group_name_H-M   'P 1'
#
loop_
_entity.id
_entity.type
_entity.pdbx_description
1 polymer ?
#
loop_
_entity_poly.entity_id
_entity_poly.type
_entity_poly.pdbx_seq_one_letter_code
_entity_poly.pdbx_strand_id
1 'polypeptide(L)'
;VLDEYGLRDQVPAVGLAKQEEEIFVPDRAEPLRLPPASEGLFLMQRIRDEAHRFAITYHRRLRRKQTVGSLLDDVPGIGPKRRSALLKHFGSIEAIRAASVEELAAVPGMTRKAAEQVKAHL
;
A
#
# COMPACT_ATOMS: atom_id res chain seq x y z
N VAL A 1 -16.97 -5.06 -20.74
CA VAL A 1 -15.71 -4.35 -21.07
C VAL A 1 -15.11 -4.89 -22.36
N LEU A 2 -14.50 -6.08 -22.42
CA LEU A 2 -13.87 -6.55 -23.68
C LEU A 2 -14.86 -6.60 -24.86
N ASP A 3 -16.10 -7.04 -24.63
CA ASP A 3 -17.16 -7.04 -25.65
C ASP A 3 -17.53 -5.64 -26.13
N GLU A 4 -17.63 -4.70 -25.20
CA GLU A 4 -18.00 -3.32 -25.47
C GLU A 4 -17.01 -2.62 -26.41
N TYR A 5 -15.74 -3.03 -26.36
CA TYR A 5 -14.68 -2.50 -27.22
C TYR A 5 -14.34 -3.42 -28.41
N GLY A 6 -15.10 -4.50 -28.65
CA GLY A 6 -14.84 -5.42 -29.76
C GLY A 6 -13.51 -6.19 -29.66
N LEU A 7 -13.00 -6.38 -28.43
CA LEU A 7 -11.70 -7.03 -28.18
C LEU A 7 -11.82 -8.49 -27.71
N ARG A 8 -13.05 -9.01 -27.60
CA ARG A 8 -13.32 -10.35 -27.06
C ARG A 8 -12.50 -11.45 -27.75
N ASP A 9 -12.44 -11.42 -29.08
CA ASP A 9 -11.77 -12.46 -29.88
C ASP A 9 -10.27 -12.20 -30.06
N GLN A 10 -9.78 -11.04 -29.61
CA GLN A 10 -8.38 -10.63 -29.75
C GLN A 10 -7.58 -10.85 -28.47
N VAL A 11 -8.23 -10.74 -27.31
CA VAL A 11 -7.58 -10.82 -26.00
C VAL A 11 -8.22 -11.94 -25.19
N PRO A 12 -7.55 -13.11 -25.05
CA PRO A 12 -8.06 -14.17 -24.21
C PRO A 12 -8.07 -13.72 -22.75
N ALA A 13 -9.18 -13.97 -22.08
CA ALA A 13 -9.34 -13.72 -20.65
C ALA A 13 -9.43 -15.03 -19.89
N VAL A 14 -8.81 -15.07 -18.70
CA VAL A 14 -8.83 -16.23 -17.81
C VAL A 14 -8.81 -15.77 -16.36
N GLY A 15 -9.54 -16.48 -15.50
CA GLY A 15 -9.54 -16.27 -14.05
C GLY A 15 -9.00 -17.49 -13.31
N LEU A 16 -8.39 -17.26 -12.14
CA LEU A 16 -7.99 -18.30 -11.21
C LEU A 16 -8.77 -18.16 -9.90
N ALA A 17 -9.50 -19.20 -9.50
CA ALA A 17 -10.24 -19.21 -8.25
C ALA A 17 -9.28 -19.26 -7.05
N LYS A 18 -9.62 -18.49 -6.02
CA LYS A 18 -8.71 -18.27 -4.88
C LYS A 18 -8.55 -19.49 -3.96
N GLN A 19 -9.57 -20.34 -3.83
CA GLN A 19 -9.57 -21.45 -2.86
C GLN A 19 -9.15 -22.77 -3.51
N GLU A 20 -9.78 -23.12 -4.63
CA GLU A 20 -9.62 -24.44 -5.27
C GLU A 20 -8.68 -24.42 -6.48
N GLU A 21 -8.06 -23.27 -6.77
CA GLU A 21 -7.13 -23.10 -7.90
C GLU A 21 -7.72 -23.49 -9.28
N GLU A 22 -9.05 -23.37 -9.39
CA GLU A 22 -9.80 -23.66 -10.60
C GLU A 22 -9.64 -22.54 -11.63
N ILE A 23 -9.45 -22.93 -12.89
CA ILE A 23 -9.27 -21.99 -14.00
C ILE A 23 -10.61 -21.76 -14.69
N PHE A 24 -11.06 -20.52 -14.70
CA PHE A 24 -12.30 -20.10 -15.37
C PHE A 24 -11.98 -19.41 -16.69
N VAL A 25 -12.62 -19.89 -17.76
CA VAL A 25 -12.51 -19.34 -19.11
C VAL A 25 -13.89 -18.83 -19.52
N PRO A 26 -14.00 -17.67 -20.19
CA PRO A 26 -15.27 -17.21 -20.75
C PRO A 26 -15.96 -18.29 -21.59
N ASP A 27 -17.29 -18.30 -21.57
CA ASP A 27 -18.15 -19.21 -22.35
C ASP A 27 -18.03 -20.70 -22.01
N ARG A 28 -17.33 -21.04 -20.92
CA ARG A 28 -17.25 -22.39 -20.39
C ARG A 28 -17.98 -22.48 -19.05
N ALA A 29 -18.97 -23.36 -18.97
CA ALA A 29 -19.75 -23.57 -17.75
C ALA A 29 -18.93 -24.24 -16.63
N GLU A 30 -18.09 -25.21 -16.99
CA GLU A 30 -17.27 -25.94 -16.03
C GLU A 30 -15.84 -25.38 -15.96
N PRO A 31 -15.26 -25.22 -14.75
CA PRO A 31 -13.88 -24.81 -14.62
C PRO A 31 -12.92 -25.87 -15.15
N LEU A 32 -11.75 -25.41 -15.62
CA LEU A 32 -10.63 -26.28 -15.90
C LEU A 32 -9.85 -26.55 -14.61
N ARG A 33 -9.69 -27.83 -14.27
CA ARG A 33 -8.85 -28.30 -13.19
C ARG A 33 -7.55 -28.86 -13.75
N LEU A 34 -6.43 -28.26 -13.37
CA LEU A 34 -5.12 -28.77 -13.71
C LEU A 34 -4.61 -29.72 -12.60
N PRO A 35 -3.75 -30.69 -12.93
CA PRO A 35 -3.08 -31.49 -11.92
C PRO A 35 -2.32 -30.60 -10.92
N PRO A 36 -2.35 -30.89 -9.61
CA PRO A 36 -1.72 -30.06 -8.58
C PRO A 36 -0.22 -29.80 -8.77
N ALA A 37 0.49 -30.71 -9.43
CA ALA A 37 1.92 -30.62 -9.72
C ALA A 37 2.24 -30.20 -11.16
N SER A 38 1.26 -29.65 -11.88
CA SER A 38 1.48 -29.21 -13.27
C SER A 38 2.16 -27.85 -13.35
N GLU A 39 3.11 -27.71 -14.26
CA GLU A 39 3.79 -26.45 -14.54
C GLU A 39 2.81 -25.32 -14.93
N GLY A 40 1.73 -25.67 -15.64
CA GLY A 40 0.67 -24.72 -15.98
C GLY A 40 -0.03 -24.13 -14.77
N LEU A 41 -0.31 -24.95 -13.75
CA LEU A 41 -0.91 -24.47 -12.51
C LEU A 41 0.07 -23.60 -11.71
N PHE A 42 1.34 -24.00 -11.64
CA PHE A 42 2.37 -23.20 -10.97
C PHE A 42 2.56 -21.83 -11.62
N LEU A 43 2.49 -21.74 -12.95
CA LEU A 43 2.54 -20.45 -13.64
C LEU A 43 1.37 -19.56 -13.25
N MET A 44 0.14 -20.08 -13.25
CA MET A 44 -1.07 -19.34 -12.89
C MET A 44 -1.00 -18.83 -11.44
N GLN A 45 -0.55 -19.68 -10.51
CA GLN A 45 -0.35 -19.30 -9.11
C GLN A 45 0.68 -18.18 -8.96
N ARG A 46 1.83 -18.26 -9.65
CA ARG A 46 2.85 -17.20 -9.62
C ARG A 46 2.33 -15.85 -10.12
N ILE A 47 1.55 -15.86 -11.20
CA ILE A 47 0.92 -14.63 -11.74
C ILE A 47 -0.03 -14.02 -10.70
N ARG A 48 -0.88 -14.85 -10.08
CA ARG A 48 -1.79 -14.40 -9.02
C ARG A 48 -1.03 -13.84 -7.82
N ASP A 49 -0.02 -14.55 -7.37
CA ASP A 49 0.74 -14.17 -6.18
C ASP A 49 1.48 -12.84 -6.40
N GLU A 50 1.98 -12.60 -7.61
CA GLU A 50 2.59 -11.32 -7.98
C GLU A 50 1.55 -10.19 -8.06
N ALA A 51 0.36 -10.45 -8.62
CA ALA A 51 -0.74 -9.49 -8.61
C ALA A 51 -1.20 -9.14 -7.18
N HIS A 52 -1.33 -10.14 -6.31
CA HIS A 52 -1.63 -9.94 -4.89
C HIS A 52 -0.52 -9.17 -4.17
N ARG A 53 0.76 -9.55 -4.38
CA ARG A 53 1.92 -8.88 -3.79
C ARG A 53 1.92 -7.40 -4.17
N PHE A 54 1.72 -7.09 -5.46
CA PHE A 54 1.64 -5.72 -5.94
C PHE A 54 0.52 -4.92 -5.26
N ALA A 55 -0.71 -5.47 -5.23
CA ALA A 55 -1.85 -4.82 -4.60
C ALA A 55 -1.63 -4.56 -3.10
N ILE A 56 -1.14 -5.56 -2.37
CA ILE A 56 -0.84 -5.44 -0.93
C ILE A 56 0.24 -4.41 -0.68
N THR A 57 1.34 -4.43 -1.44
CA THR A 57 2.43 -3.46 -1.31
C THR A 57 1.95 -2.04 -1.60
N TYR A 58 1.12 -1.85 -2.63
CA TYR A 58 0.54 -0.55 -2.95
C TYR A 58 -0.35 -0.02 -1.83
N HIS A 59 -1.27 -0.84 -1.31
CA HIS A 59 -2.13 -0.43 -0.21
C HIS A 59 -1.37 -0.21 1.10
N ARG A 60 -0.32 -1.00 1.40
CA ARG A 60 0.57 -0.74 2.53
C ARG A 60 1.26 0.62 2.39
N ARG A 61 1.74 0.97 1.20
CA ARG A 61 2.34 2.28 0.92
C ARG A 61 1.34 3.42 1.10
N LEU A 62 0.11 3.26 0.60
CA LEU A 62 -0.94 4.26 0.73
C LEU A 62 -1.34 4.47 2.19
N ARG A 63 -1.54 3.38 2.95
CA ARG A 63 -1.85 3.42 4.39
C ARG A 63 -0.74 4.09 5.18
N ARG A 64 0.53 3.74 4.94
CA ARG A 64 1.67 4.43 5.58
C ARG A 64 1.61 5.93 5.33
N LYS A 65 1.36 6.39 4.10
CA LYS A 65 1.20 7.82 3.80
C LYS A 65 0.04 8.48 4.56
N GLN A 66 -1.08 7.78 4.74
CA GLN A 66 -2.25 8.30 5.45
C GLN A 66 -2.02 8.39 6.97
N THR A 67 -1.50 7.32 7.59
CA THR A 67 -1.17 7.30 9.03
C THR A 67 -0.14 8.36 9.40
N VAL A 68 0.82 8.58 8.51
CA VAL A 68 1.88 9.57 8.66
C VAL A 68 1.34 11.02 8.71
N GLY A 69 0.23 11.32 8.04
CA GLY A 69 -0.44 12.61 8.17
C GLY A 69 -1.21 12.77 9.48
N SER A 70 -2.06 11.78 9.79
CA SER A 70 -3.07 11.85 10.85
C SER A 70 -2.51 12.13 12.25
N LEU A 71 -1.47 11.41 12.68
CA LEU A 71 -0.98 11.54 14.06
C LEU A 71 -0.27 12.88 14.34
N LEU A 72 0.32 13.48 13.31
CA LEU A 72 0.92 14.81 13.43
C LEU A 72 -0.12 15.93 13.27
N ASP A 73 -1.23 15.66 12.57
CA ASP A 73 -2.34 16.59 12.43
C ASP A 73 -3.09 16.79 13.75
N ASP A 74 -3.09 15.78 14.62
CA ASP A 74 -3.72 15.84 15.95
C ASP A 74 -2.88 16.63 16.97
N VAL A 75 -1.61 16.96 16.65
CA VAL A 75 -0.74 17.70 17.59
C VAL A 75 -1.06 19.20 17.55
N PRO A 76 -1.50 19.78 18.68
CA PRO A 76 -1.80 21.21 18.74
C PRO A 76 -0.58 22.08 18.37
N GLY A 77 -0.77 22.99 17.41
CA GLY A 77 0.29 23.89 16.95
C GLY A 77 1.22 23.32 15.87
N ILE A 78 0.99 22.08 15.41
CA ILE A 78 1.67 21.48 14.26
C ILE A 78 0.78 21.59 13.02
N GLY A 79 0.96 22.70 12.29
CA GLY A 79 0.29 22.87 11.00
C GLY A 79 0.97 22.08 9.86
N PRO A 80 0.34 22.07 8.67
CA PRO A 80 0.78 21.25 7.53
C PRO A 80 2.22 21.52 7.08
N LYS A 81 2.72 22.76 7.21
CA LYS A 81 4.12 23.12 6.90
C LYS A 81 5.13 22.43 7.83
N ARG A 82 4.88 22.49 9.15
CA ARG A 82 5.76 21.85 10.17
C ARG A 82 5.73 20.34 10.04
N ARG A 83 4.53 19.77 9.84
CA ARG A 83 4.35 18.35 9.56
C ARG A 83 5.18 17.90 8.35
N SER A 84 5.04 18.57 7.21
CA SER A 84 5.82 18.23 6.01
C SER A 84 7.33 18.38 6.23
N ALA A 85 7.77 19.38 7.01
CA ALA A 85 9.18 19.54 7.34
C ALA A 85 9.72 18.38 8.19
N LEU A 86 8.98 18.00 9.25
CA LEU A 86 9.33 16.85 10.11
C LEU A 86 9.37 15.54 9.31
N LEU A 87 8.37 15.29 8.47
CA LEU A 87 8.32 14.08 7.66
C LEU A 87 9.39 14.03 6.58
N LYS A 88 9.72 15.18 5.98
CA LYS A 88 10.82 15.25 5.02
C LYS A 88 12.17 15.02 5.68
N HIS A 89 12.34 15.46 6.92
CA HIS A 89 13.59 15.31 7.66
C HIS A 89 13.78 13.90 8.23
N PHE A 90 12.75 13.32 8.85
CA PHE A 90 12.84 12.05 9.58
C PHE A 90 12.32 10.84 8.80
N GLY A 91 11.54 11.06 7.73
CA GLY A 91 11.05 10.01 6.83
C GLY A 91 9.86 9.21 7.35
N SER A 92 9.74 8.95 8.66
CA SER A 92 8.60 8.24 9.25
C SER A 92 8.21 8.78 10.64
N ILE A 93 7.00 8.43 11.10
CA ILE A 93 6.56 8.77 12.46
C ILE A 93 7.38 8.05 13.51
N GLU A 94 7.78 6.79 13.28
CA GLU A 94 8.62 6.07 14.25
C GLU A 94 9.94 6.80 14.48
N ALA A 95 10.54 7.34 13.41
CA ALA A 95 11.75 8.16 13.53
C ALA A 95 11.50 9.48 14.28
N ILE A 96 10.37 10.14 14.05
CA ILE A 96 9.97 11.36 14.78
C ILE A 96 9.75 11.06 16.27
N ARG A 97 9.08 9.94 16.59
CA ARG A 97 8.85 9.50 17.97
C ARG A 97 10.17 9.16 18.67
N ALA A 98 11.15 8.61 17.96
CA ALA A 98 12.46 8.31 18.51
C ALA A 98 13.34 9.56 18.73
N ALA A 99 13.20 10.59 17.89
CA ALA A 99 14.01 11.81 17.94
C ALA A 99 13.89 12.57 19.27
N SER A 100 14.97 13.25 19.67
CA SER A 100 14.99 14.12 20.85
C SER A 100 14.24 15.43 20.60
N VAL A 101 13.89 16.16 21.68
CA VAL A 101 13.23 17.47 21.55
C VAL A 101 14.14 18.45 20.81
N GLU A 102 15.45 18.36 21.02
CA GLU A 102 16.47 19.17 20.38
C GLU A 102 16.52 18.90 18.87
N GLU A 103 16.50 17.63 18.46
CA GLU A 103 16.48 17.23 17.05
C GLU A 103 15.19 17.68 16.36
N LEU A 104 14.04 17.54 17.04
CA LEU A 104 12.76 18.02 16.53
C LEU A 104 12.72 19.55 16.40
N ALA A 105 13.33 20.27 17.34
CA ALA A 105 13.40 21.73 17.32
C ALA A 105 14.36 22.27 16.25
N ALA A 106 15.36 21.48 15.84
CA ALA A 106 16.31 21.84 14.80
C ALA A 106 15.69 21.84 13.38
N VAL A 107 14.52 21.22 13.19
CA VAL A 107 13.84 21.17 11.89
C VAL A 107 13.35 22.58 11.48
N PRO A 108 13.52 22.99 10.21
CA PRO A 108 13.10 24.31 9.75
C PRO A 108 11.63 24.63 10.07
N GLY A 109 11.41 25.75 10.76
CA GLY A 109 10.08 26.23 11.15
C GLY A 109 9.52 25.62 12.44
N MET A 110 10.24 24.69 13.07
CA MET A 110 9.93 24.21 14.42
C MET A 110 10.39 25.21 15.48
N THR A 111 9.71 25.18 16.62
CA THR A 111 10.13 25.87 17.84
C THR A 111 10.26 24.84 18.95
N ARG A 112 11.01 25.14 20.01
CA ARG A 112 11.15 24.23 21.16
C ARG A 112 9.79 23.80 21.73
N LYS A 113 8.86 24.75 21.89
CA LYS A 113 7.49 24.48 22.33
C LYS A 113 6.77 23.50 21.39
N ALA A 114 6.90 23.68 20.08
CA ALA A 114 6.28 22.78 19.11
C ALA A 114 6.90 21.37 19.15
N ALA A 115 8.22 21.27 19.32
CA ALA A 115 8.91 19.99 19.48
C ALA A 115 8.47 19.25 20.75
N GLU A 116 8.32 19.96 21.87
CA GLU A 116 7.78 19.41 23.11
C GLU A 116 6.33 18.92 22.94
N GLN A 117 5.48 19.66 22.21
CA GLN A 117 4.11 19.20 21.91
C GLN A 117 4.10 17.92 21.09
N VAL A 118 4.96 17.82 20.07
CA VAL A 118 5.12 16.60 19.27
C VAL A 118 5.52 15.43 20.16
N LYS A 119 6.50 15.63 21.05
CA LYS A 119 6.99 14.57 21.95
C LYS A 119 5.97 14.16 23.00
N ALA A 120 5.08 15.07 23.41
CA ALA A 120 4.03 14.77 24.37
C ALA A 120 2.84 14.00 23.76
N HIS A 121 2.58 14.16 22.46
CA HIS A 121 1.42 13.57 21.78
C HIS A 121 1.75 12.29 20.98
N LEU A 122 3.03 12.06 20.64
CA LEU A 122 3.49 10.85 19.94
C LEU A 122 4.08 9.84 20.90
#